data_AF-A0A7X0NG10-F1
#
_entry.id   AF-A0A7X0NG10-F1
#
_cell.length_a   1.000
_cell.length_b   1.000
_cell.length_c   1.000
_cell.angle_alpha   90.00
_cell.angle_beta   90.00
_cell.angle_gamma   90.00
#
_symmetry.space_group_name_H-M   'P 1'
#
loop_
_entity.id
_entity.type
_entity.pdbx_description
1 polymer ?
#
loop_
_entity_poly.entity_id
_entity_poly.type
_entity_poly.pdbx_seq_one_letter_code
_entity_poly.pdbx_strand_id
1 'polypeptide(L)' 'MIVTVGKNGAIPLPEEELSGGIKLQIGDILLCTLAENKQSIQLKKYEDQTLTDEQIEAHGSLTRVVQLNPENFE' A
#
# COMPACT_ATOMS: atom_id res chain seq x y z
N MET A 1 -12.47 7.28 -7.17
CA MET A 1 -12.74 6.94 -5.76
C MET A 1 -11.95 7.89 -4.87
N ILE A 2 -12.57 8.44 -3.82
CA ILE A 2 -11.87 9.28 -2.83
C ILE A 2 -11.69 8.41 -1.59
N VAL A 3 -10.45 8.25 -1.15
CA VAL A 3 -10.11 7.54 0.10
C VAL A 3 -9.46 8.52 1.06
N THR A 4 -9.79 8.41 2.35
CA THR A 4 -9.15 9.21 3.38
C THR A 4 -7.87 8.51 3.82
N VAL A 5 -6.77 9.24 3.83
CA VAL A 5 -5.51 8.75 4.39
C VAL A 5 -5.65 8.77 5.91
N GLY A 6 -5.46 7.60 6.53
CA GLY A 6 -5.52 7.42 7.98
C GLY A 6 -4.23 7.82 8.67
N LYS A 7 -4.19 7.56 9.98
CA LYS A 7 -2.99 7.73 10.82
C LYS A 7 -1.81 6.99 10.20
N ASN A 8 -0.63 7.58 10.32
CA ASN A 8 0.63 7.06 9.78
C ASN A 8 0.64 6.84 8.25
N GLY A 9 -0.21 7.56 7.51
CA GLY A 9 -0.23 7.45 6.04
C GLY A 9 -0.90 6.17 5.53
N ALA A 10 -1.69 5.49 6.37
CA ALA A 10 -2.41 4.30 5.97
C ALA A 10 -3.45 4.62 4.88
N ILE A 11 -3.47 3.84 3.80
CA ILE A 11 -4.41 4.02 2.69
C ILE A 11 -5.32 2.79 2.66
N PRO A 12 -6.64 2.94 2.83
CA PRO A 12 -7.55 1.81 2.75
C PRO A 12 -7.67 1.41 1.29
N LEU A 13 -7.46 0.12 1.02
CA LEU A 13 -7.56 -0.44 -0.32
C LEU A 13 -9.00 -0.90 -0.59
N PRO A 14 -9.63 -0.50 -1.71
CA PRO A 14 -10.97 -0.97 -2.06
C PRO A 14 -10.96 -2.44 -2.46
N GLU A 15 -11.46 -3.29 -1.58
CA GLU A 15 -11.54 -4.74 -1.78
C GLU A 15 -12.40 -5.12 -3.01
N GLU A 16 -13.49 -4.38 -3.25
CA GLU A 16 -14.41 -4.60 -4.38
C GLU A 16 -13.72 -4.40 -5.75
N GLU A 17 -12.82 -3.42 -5.87
CA GLU A 17 -12.15 -3.10 -7.14
C GLU A 17 -10.90 -3.98 -7.39
N LEU A 18 -10.26 -4.47 -6.32
CA LEU A 18 -9.11 -5.37 -6.42
C LEU A 18 -9.49 -6.80 -6.81
N SER A 19 -10.75 -7.18 -6.56
CA SER A 19 -11.32 -8.49 -6.88
C SER A 19 -11.30 -8.82 -8.38
N GLY A 20 -11.20 -7.81 -9.26
CA GLY A 20 -11.16 -7.96 -10.71
C GLY A 20 -9.82 -8.41 -11.32
N GLY A 21 -8.71 -8.44 -10.55
CA GLY A 21 -7.44 -8.93 -11.09
C GLY A 21 -6.19 -8.76 -10.25
N ILE A 22 -6.20 -7.93 -9.19
CA ILE A 22 -5.02 -7.72 -8.34
C ILE A 22 -5.27 -8.41 -7.01
N LYS A 23 -4.88 -9.69 -6.93
CA LYS A 23 -4.90 -10.46 -5.67
C LYS A 23 -3.75 -10.01 -4.77
N LEU A 24 -3.98 -8.94 -4.02
CA LEU A 24 -3.11 -8.56 -2.91
C LEU A 24 -3.40 -9.46 -1.71
N GLN A 25 -2.36 -9.91 -1.03
CA GLN A 25 -2.48 -10.65 0.22
C GLN A 25 -1.90 -9.85 1.37
N ILE A 26 -2.42 -10.06 2.58
CA ILE A 26 -1.82 -9.52 3.79
C ILE A 26 -0.38 -10.02 3.88
N GLY A 27 0.56 -9.08 4.06
CA GLY A 27 1.99 -9.34 4.06
C GLY A 27 2.70 -9.03 2.75
N ASP A 28 1.96 -8.84 1.64
CA ASP A 28 2.56 -8.47 0.35
C ASP A 28 3.28 -7.12 0.44
N ILE A 29 4.43 -7.02 -0.22
CA ILE A 29 5.23 -5.81 -0.32
C ILE A 29 4.89 -5.10 -1.62
N LEU A 30 4.54 -3.82 -1.52
CA LEU A 30 4.22 -2.95 -2.64
C LEU A 30 5.22 -1.82 -2.76
N LEU A 31 5.54 -1.47 -3.99
CA LEU A 31 6.27 -0.25 -4.33
C LEU A 31 5.27 0.88 -4.57
N CYS A 32 5.41 1.93 -3.78
CA CYS A 32 4.70 3.20 -3.94
C CYS A 32 5.54 4.11 -4.84
N THR A 33 4.97 4.54 -5.96
CA THR A 33 5.61 5.53 -6.83
C THR A 33 4.66 6.69 -7.07
N LEU A 34 5.13 7.92 -6.90
CA LEU A 34 4.38 9.11 -7.27
C LEU A 34 4.45 9.27 -8.80
N ALA A 35 3.31 9.38 -9.47
CA ALA A 35 3.30 9.67 -10.90
C ALA A 35 3.92 11.04 -11.19
N GLU A 36 4.47 11.23 -12.39
CA GLU A 36 5.18 12.47 -12.77
C GLU A 36 4.32 13.73 -12.61
N ASN A 37 3.01 13.61 -12.79
CA ASN A 37 2.05 14.71 -12.61
C ASN A 37 1.77 15.04 -11.13
N LYS A 38 2.32 14.27 -10.17
CA LYS A 38 2.10 14.35 -8.72
C LYS A 38 0.63 14.30 -8.28
N GLN A 39 -0.25 13.83 -9.15
CA GLN A 39 -1.69 13.77 -8.92
C GLN A 39 -2.18 12.35 -8.64
N SER A 40 -1.31 11.34 -8.82
CA SER A 40 -1.63 9.95 -8.54
C SER A 40 -0.45 9.21 -7.91
N ILE A 41 -0.78 8.24 -7.07
CA ILE A 41 0.16 7.27 -6.51
C ILE A 41 -0.10 5.95 -7.21
N GLN A 42 0.96 5.33 -7.73
CA GLN A 42 0.92 3.98 -8.27
C GLN A 42 1.41 3.00 -7.22
N LEU A 43 0.64 1.95 -7.00
CA LEU A 43 1.02 0.80 -6.18
C LEU A 43 1.29 -0.38 -7.11
N LYS A 44 2.47 -0.97 -7.02
CA LYS A 44 2.84 -2.18 -7.77
C LYS A 44 3.38 -3.23 -6.82
N LYS A 45 3.09 -4.51 -7.09
CA LYS A 45 3.69 -5.60 -6.32
C LYS A 45 5.20 -5.59 -6.55
N TYR A 46 5.95 -5.51 -5.47
CA TYR A 46 7.41 -5.50 -5.53
C TYR A 46 7.93 -6.90 -5.84
N GLU A 47 9.00 -7.03 -6.62
CA GLU A 47 9.49 -8.36 -7.03
C GLU A 47 10.02 -9.17 -5.83
N ASP A 48 10.70 -8.50 -4.89
CA ASP A 48 11.24 -9.14 -3.70
C ASP A 48 10.25 -9.05 -2.52
N GLN A 49 9.57 -10.15 -2.24
CA GLN A 49 8.61 -10.26 -1.13
C GLN A 49 9.25 -10.76 0.17
N THR A 50 10.58 -10.89 0.22
CA THR A 50 11.31 -11.45 1.38
C THR A 50 11.89 -10.39 2.30
N LEU A 51 11.72 -9.11 1.97
CA LEU A 51 12.28 -8.00 2.74
C LEU A 51 11.68 -7.91 4.15
N THR A 52 12.55 -7.57 5.10
CA THR A 52 12.16 -7.26 6.48
C THR A 52 11.57 -5.86 6.58
N ASP A 53 10.84 -5.58 7.66
CA ASP A 53 10.24 -4.27 7.88
C ASP A 53 11.30 -3.16 7.94
N GLU A 54 12.46 -3.42 8.54
CA GLU A 54 13.59 -2.49 8.58
C GLU A 54 14.11 -2.13 7.17
N GLN A 55 14.13 -3.11 6.25
CA GLN A 55 14.55 -2.88 4.86
C GLN A 55 13.48 -2.11 4.06
N ILE A 56 12.21 -2.39 4.32
CA ILE A 56 11.08 -1.66 3.73
C ILE A 56 11.12 -0.19 4.16
N GLU A 57 11.30 0.06 5.46
CA GLU A 57 11.43 1.40 6.03
C GLU A 57 12.67 2.13 5.49
N ALA A 58 13.82 1.45 5.39
CA ALA A 58 15.05 2.02 4.84
C ALA A 58 14.92 2.39 3.34
N HIS A 59 14.11 1.67 2.57
CA HIS A 59 13.84 2.03 1.18
C HIS A 59 12.94 3.27 1.07
N GLY A 60 12.06 3.51 2.05
CA GLY A 60 11.20 4.69 2.14
C GLY A 60 10.10 4.82 1.08
N SER A 61 10.07 3.94 0.07
CA SER A 61 9.04 3.88 -0.99
C SER A 61 8.32 2.54 -1.03
N LEU A 62 8.69 1.60 -0.16
CA LEU A 62 8.03 0.32 -0.03
C LEU A 62 6.99 0.38 1.09
N THR A 63 5.93 -0.39 0.95
CA THR A 63 4.89 -0.56 1.97
C THR A 63 4.47 -2.02 2.05
N ARG A 64 3.96 -2.44 3.21
CA ARG A 64 3.44 -3.78 3.43
C ARG A 64 1.92 -3.72 3.50
N VAL A 65 1.25 -4.63 2.81
CA VAL A 65 -0.19 -4.81 2.94
C VAL A 65 -0.47 -5.36 4.33
N VAL A 66 -1.22 -4.62 5.13
CA VAL A 66 -1.64 -5.02 6.47
C VAL A 66 -3.15 -5.11 6.54
N GLN A 67 -3.65 -5.86 7.53
CA GLN A 67 -5.07 -5.84 7.82
C GLN A 67 -5.50 -4.43 8.22
N LEU A 68 -6.60 -3.97 7.65
CA LEU A 68 -7.15 -2.65 7.95
C LEU A 68 -7.56 -2.60 9.43
N ASN A 69 -6.89 -1.75 10.21
CA ASN A 69 -7.29 -1.46 11.59
C ASN A 69 -8.18 -0.20 11.60
N PRO A 70 -9.46 -0.31 12.00
CA PRO A 70 -10.40 0.82 11.97
C PRO A 70 -9.95 1.99 12.85
N GLU A 71 -9.26 1.75 13.97
CA GLU A 71 -8.73 2.79 14.87
C GLU A 71 -7.72 3.75 14.20
N ASN A 72 -7.11 3.32 13.08
CA ASN A 72 -6.21 4.18 12.29
C ASN A 72 -6.98 5.22 11.47
N PHE A 73 -8.29 5.07 11.32
CA PHE A 73 -9.15 5.92 10.48
C PHE A 73 -10.26 6.62 11.27
N GLU A 74 -10.28 6.44 12.60
CA GLU A 74 -11.09 7.19 13.58
C GLU A 74 -10.43 8.49 14.05
#